data_AF-A0A661ZPI2-F1
#
_entry.id   AF-A0A661ZPI2-F1
#
_cell.length_a   1.000
_cell.length_b   1.000
_cell.length_c   1.000
_cell.angle_alpha   90.00
_cell.angle_beta   90.00
_cell.angle_gamma   90.00
#
_symmetry.space_group_name_H-M   'P 1'
#
loop_
_entity.id
_entity.type
_entity.pdbx_description
1 polymer ?
#
loop_
_entity_poly.entity_id
_entity_poly.type
_entity_poly.pdbx_seq_one_letter_code
_entity_poly.pdbx_strand_id
1 'polypeptide(L)'
;MARITHLPQSYKIKSGKSMSMLKGKFEDKQLYSWDAVPDCTDNLCPAFRYCEFSLTKQREHKEEEGLDSGNGTRAVGNKCYTQLTYVRDVLGLITGAIKDLDEVMLFKIGSHLVPLYSMWCRLKIAELGVDSVTYETSRGTMCIHPIYKEMRDTALKIEIMWEKIGLLSIRNANPDLGDLRDGIPEPNLHRGSSTFYKRMMNSKQKVSTDIVQEPKGT
;
A
#
# COMPACT_ATOMS: atom_id res chain seq x y z
N MET A 1 -1.46 35.36 18.37
CA MET A 1 -1.91 33.97 18.18
C MET A 1 -3.13 33.96 17.27
N ALA A 2 -2.96 33.60 15.99
CA ALA A 2 -4.07 33.51 15.05
C ALA A 2 -4.84 32.20 15.30
N ARG A 3 -6.15 32.29 15.59
CA ARG A 3 -7.03 31.12 15.68
C ARG A 3 -7.29 30.63 14.26
N ILE A 4 -6.89 29.38 13.98
CA ILE A 4 -7.23 28.70 12.74
C ILE A 4 -8.76 28.53 12.72
N THR A 5 -9.44 29.35 11.93
CA THR A 5 -10.88 29.30 11.72
C THR A 5 -11.20 28.21 10.70
N HIS A 6 -12.29 27.48 10.93
CA HIS A 6 -12.76 26.35 10.14
C HIS A 6 -12.68 26.61 8.62
N LEU A 7 -11.71 25.96 7.96
CA LEU A 7 -11.64 25.94 6.49
C LEU A 7 -12.77 25.08 5.91
N PRO A 8 -13.38 25.48 4.78
CA PRO A 8 -14.47 24.73 4.15
C PRO A 8 -14.03 23.31 3.73
N GLN A 9 -14.92 22.31 3.93
CA GLN A 9 -14.69 20.88 3.60
C GLN A 9 -14.40 20.62 2.12
N SER A 10 -14.74 21.56 1.25
CA SER A 10 -14.44 21.52 -0.18
C SER A 10 -13.79 22.82 -0.61
N TYR A 11 -12.76 22.77 -1.44
CA TYR A 11 -12.21 23.96 -2.07
C TYR A 11 -12.15 23.76 -3.59
N LYS A 12 -12.46 24.83 -4.33
CA LYS A 12 -12.40 24.84 -5.80
C LYS A 12 -11.01 25.31 -6.22
N ILE A 13 -10.22 24.44 -6.83
CA ILE A 13 -9.01 24.82 -7.53
C ILE A 13 -9.43 25.39 -8.88
N LYS A 14 -9.17 26.69 -9.12
CA LYS A 14 -9.37 27.32 -10.42
C LYS A 14 -8.17 27.02 -11.32
N SER A 15 -8.20 25.86 -11.99
CA SER A 15 -7.28 25.53 -13.08
C SER A 15 -8.08 25.28 -14.36
N GLY A 16 -8.45 26.35 -15.07
CA GLY A 16 -9.13 26.31 -16.39
C GLY A 16 -10.59 25.83 -16.39
N LYS A 17 -10.92 24.79 -15.61
CA LYS A 17 -12.26 24.32 -15.26
C LYS A 17 -12.24 24.06 -13.74
N SER A 18 -13.29 24.46 -13.01
CA SER A 18 -13.28 24.38 -11.55
C SER A 18 -13.20 22.92 -11.09
N MET A 19 -12.04 22.48 -10.62
CA MET A 19 -11.89 21.18 -9.98
C MET A 19 -12.19 21.38 -8.49
N SER A 20 -13.27 20.78 -7.99
CA SER A 20 -13.56 20.76 -6.55
C SER A 20 -12.91 19.53 -5.93
N MET A 21 -12.00 19.74 -4.99
CA MET A 21 -11.43 18.66 -4.18
C MET A 21 -12.12 18.66 -2.80
N LEU A 22 -12.52 17.48 -2.35
CA LEU A 22 -13.02 17.24 -1.00
C LEU A 22 -11.83 16.97 -0.08
N LYS A 23 -11.76 17.68 1.04
CA LYS A 23 -10.74 17.47 2.07
C LYS A 23 -11.19 16.35 3.00
N GLY A 24 -10.28 15.40 3.25
CA GLY A 24 -10.38 14.50 4.38
C GLY A 24 -9.94 15.18 5.66
N LYS A 25 -10.44 14.69 6.79
CA LYS A 25 -9.91 15.02 8.11
C LYS A 25 -9.25 13.78 8.68
N PHE A 26 -7.99 13.90 9.09
CA PHE A 26 -7.29 12.90 9.87
C PHE A 26 -6.86 13.58 11.17
N GLU A 27 -7.41 13.14 12.29
CA GLU A 27 -7.30 13.82 13.59
C GLU A 27 -7.75 15.29 13.50
N ASP A 28 -6.86 16.24 13.75
CA ASP A 28 -7.05 17.69 13.62
C ASP A 28 -6.51 18.26 12.30
N LYS A 29 -5.81 17.45 11.49
CA LYS A 29 -5.17 17.87 10.23
C LYS A 29 -6.10 17.65 9.03
N GLN A 30 -6.09 18.61 8.10
CA GLN A 30 -6.80 18.49 6.83
C GLN A 30 -5.90 17.84 5.78
N LEU A 31 -6.32 16.68 5.27
CA LEU A 31 -5.58 15.95 4.24
C LEU A 31 -6.23 16.08 2.87
N TYR A 32 -5.37 16.28 1.88
CA TYR A 32 -5.73 16.47 0.48
C TYR A 32 -5.78 15.13 -0.26
N SER A 33 -6.60 14.19 0.18
CA SER A 33 -7.01 12.99 -0.58
C SER A 33 -7.92 12.13 0.27
N TRP A 34 -9.19 11.95 -0.13
CA TRP A 34 -10.11 11.03 0.56
C TRP A 34 -10.68 9.93 -0.32
N ASP A 35 -10.13 9.73 -1.53
CA ASP A 35 -10.62 8.68 -2.44
C ASP A 35 -9.51 7.77 -2.98
N ALA A 36 -8.44 7.61 -2.21
CA ALA A 36 -7.36 6.69 -2.56
C ALA A 36 -7.78 5.21 -2.49
N VAL A 37 -8.85 4.89 -1.76
CA VAL A 37 -9.32 3.51 -1.55
C VAL A 37 -10.60 3.30 -2.35
N PRO A 38 -10.57 2.44 -3.39
CA PRO A 38 -11.76 2.14 -4.18
C PRO A 38 -12.77 1.31 -3.37
N ASP A 39 -13.99 1.24 -3.88
CA ASP A 39 -14.99 0.32 -3.38
C ASP A 39 -14.51 -1.13 -3.54
N CYS A 40 -14.70 -1.90 -2.48
CA CYS A 40 -14.44 -3.33 -2.41
C CYS A 40 -15.61 -4.07 -3.04
N THR A 41 -15.36 -4.68 -4.18
CA THR A 41 -16.26 -5.68 -4.76
C THR A 41 -15.53 -7.01 -4.85
N ASP A 42 -16.28 -8.09 -4.73
CA ASP A 42 -15.82 -9.47 -4.86
C ASP A 42 -15.01 -9.71 -6.15
N ASN A 43 -15.43 -9.11 -7.24
CA ASN A 43 -14.82 -9.24 -8.56
C ASN A 43 -13.49 -8.48 -8.72
N LEU A 44 -13.20 -7.52 -7.83
CA LEU A 44 -12.01 -6.67 -7.93
C LEU A 44 -10.85 -7.10 -7.02
N CYS A 45 -11.11 -7.93 -6.00
CA CYS A 45 -10.12 -8.31 -5.01
C CYS A 45 -9.70 -9.79 -5.16
N PRO A 46 -8.48 -10.09 -5.64
CA PRO A 46 -7.99 -11.47 -5.77
C PRO A 46 -7.99 -12.25 -4.45
N ALA A 47 -7.81 -11.54 -3.33
CA ALA A 47 -7.81 -12.11 -2.00
C ALA A 47 -9.20 -12.10 -1.32
N PHE A 48 -10.29 -11.78 -2.05
CA PHE A 48 -11.62 -11.62 -1.44
C PHE A 48 -12.06 -12.85 -0.64
N ARG A 49 -11.75 -14.06 -1.16
CA ARG A 49 -12.08 -15.34 -0.49
C ARG A 49 -11.37 -15.56 0.83
N TYR A 50 -10.22 -14.91 1.03
CA TYR A 50 -9.42 -14.99 2.24
C TYR A 50 -9.58 -13.72 3.11
N CYS A 51 -10.37 -12.75 2.66
CA CYS A 51 -10.53 -11.47 3.33
C CYS A 51 -11.47 -11.62 4.53
N GLU A 52 -10.90 -11.50 5.73
CA GLU A 52 -11.65 -11.44 6.98
C GLU A 52 -12.58 -10.23 7.08
N PHE A 53 -12.41 -9.23 6.22
CA PHE A 53 -13.26 -8.05 6.15
C PHE A 53 -14.20 -8.07 4.93
N SER A 54 -14.46 -9.26 4.37
CA SER A 54 -15.47 -9.41 3.32
C SER A 54 -16.85 -8.95 3.83
N LEU A 55 -17.72 -8.55 2.89
CA LEU A 55 -18.99 -7.85 3.15
C LEU A 55 -19.89 -8.53 4.20
N THR A 56 -19.79 -9.85 4.35
CA THR A 56 -20.53 -10.62 5.35
C THR A 56 -20.15 -10.24 6.78
N LYS A 57 -18.85 -10.02 7.06
CA LYS A 57 -18.34 -9.62 8.38
C LYS A 57 -18.40 -8.11 8.63
N GLN A 58 -18.45 -7.28 7.58
CA GLN A 58 -18.61 -5.82 7.75
C GLN A 58 -19.99 -5.42 8.30
N ARG A 59 -21.02 -6.24 8.05
CA ARG A 59 -22.36 -6.00 8.60
C ARG A 59 -22.41 -6.22 10.11
N GLU A 60 -21.70 -7.24 10.58
CA GLU A 60 -21.60 -7.57 12.01
C GLU A 60 -20.88 -6.44 12.78
N HIS A 61 -19.79 -5.88 12.24
CA HIS A 61 -19.08 -4.77 12.89
C HIS A 61 -19.83 -3.42 12.87
N LYS A 62 -20.70 -3.18 11.87
CA LYS A 62 -21.51 -1.94 11.82
C LYS A 62 -22.56 -1.88 12.93
N GLU A 63 -22.97 -3.02 13.48
CA GLU A 63 -23.93 -3.09 14.58
C GLU A 63 -23.27 -2.79 15.93
N GLU A 64 -21.97 -3.10 16.10
CA GLU A 64 -21.26 -2.88 17.38
C GLU A 64 -20.79 -1.43 17.62
N GLU A 65 -20.47 -0.66 16.57
CA GLU A 65 -19.95 0.71 16.75
C GLU A 65 -21.03 1.79 16.98
N GLY A 66 -22.33 1.43 17.04
CA GLY A 66 -23.39 2.35 17.45
C GLY A 66 -23.47 3.65 16.63
N LEU A 67 -23.02 3.63 15.37
CA LEU A 67 -22.97 4.81 14.53
C LEU A 67 -24.38 5.10 13.97
N ASP A 68 -25.10 5.94 14.70
CA ASP A 68 -26.48 6.34 14.47
C ASP A 68 -26.69 6.81 13.01
N SER A 69 -27.40 5.99 12.23
CA SER A 69 -27.65 6.17 10.78
C SER A 69 -28.64 7.30 10.46
N GLY A 70 -28.79 8.28 11.36
CA GLY A 70 -29.92 9.20 11.41
C GLY A 70 -29.87 10.41 10.48
N ASN A 71 -28.87 10.58 9.60
CA ASN A 71 -28.77 11.84 8.86
C ASN A 71 -28.26 11.69 7.42
N GLY A 72 -29.05 11.08 6.54
CA GLY A 72 -28.99 11.28 5.08
C GLY A 72 -27.62 11.14 4.41
N THR A 73 -26.65 10.51 5.07
CA THR A 73 -25.29 10.35 4.59
C THR A 73 -25.34 9.36 3.45
N ARG A 74 -25.09 9.86 2.23
CA ARG A 74 -24.72 9.07 1.04
C ARG A 74 -24.00 7.82 1.51
N ALA A 75 -24.55 6.66 1.14
CA ALA A 75 -23.95 5.35 1.40
C ALA A 75 -22.43 5.48 1.25
N VAL A 76 -21.73 5.49 2.40
CA VAL A 76 -20.28 5.41 2.40
C VAL A 76 -20.03 4.13 1.64
N GLY A 77 -19.47 4.27 0.42
CA GLY A 77 -19.21 3.14 -0.47
C GLY A 77 -18.53 2.04 0.32
N ASN A 78 -18.71 0.79 -0.09
CA ASN A 78 -18.13 -0.36 0.59
C ASN A 78 -16.60 -0.36 0.40
N LYS A 79 -15.89 0.66 0.88
CA LYS A 79 -14.45 0.84 0.71
C LYS A 79 -13.74 -0.39 1.29
N CYS A 80 -12.62 -0.75 0.66
CA CYS A 80 -11.80 -1.86 1.16
C CYS A 80 -11.26 -1.53 2.56
N TYR A 81 -11.79 -2.18 3.59
CA TYR A 81 -11.40 -1.93 4.99
C TYR A 81 -9.90 -2.14 5.21
N THR A 82 -9.33 -3.23 4.67
CA THR A 82 -7.88 -3.50 4.75
C THR A 82 -7.05 -2.36 4.18
N GLN A 83 -7.39 -1.84 2.99
CA GLN A 83 -6.68 -0.70 2.40
C GLN A 83 -6.88 0.58 3.20
N LEU A 84 -8.09 0.81 3.73
CA LEU A 84 -8.41 1.98 4.53
C LEU A 84 -7.59 1.99 5.82
N THR A 85 -7.59 0.89 6.57
CA THR A 85 -6.81 0.72 7.80
C THR A 85 -5.32 0.86 7.49
N TYR A 86 -4.82 0.21 6.44
CA TYR A 86 -3.41 0.33 6.04
C TYR A 86 -3.00 1.78 5.76
N VAL A 87 -3.78 2.51 4.96
CA VAL A 87 -3.49 3.92 4.64
C VAL A 87 -3.60 4.80 5.88
N ARG A 88 -4.59 4.55 6.75
CA ARG A 88 -4.79 5.27 8.01
C ARG A 88 -3.59 5.10 8.94
N ASP A 89 -3.09 3.88 9.09
CA ASP A 89 -1.98 3.56 9.98
C ASP A 89 -0.69 4.19 9.43
N VAL A 90 -0.43 4.08 8.12
CA VAL A 90 0.71 4.76 7.48
C VAL A 90 0.65 6.28 7.67
N LEU A 91 -0.54 6.88 7.54
CA LEU A 91 -0.72 8.32 7.81
C LEU A 91 -0.45 8.67 9.27
N GLY A 92 -0.93 7.86 10.23
CA GLY A 92 -0.64 8.02 11.65
C GLY A 92 0.87 7.98 11.92
N LEU A 93 1.57 7.05 11.30
CA LEU A 93 3.03 6.93 11.40
C LEU A 93 3.76 8.16 10.82
N ILE A 94 3.38 8.62 9.63
CA ILE A 94 3.98 9.81 9.00
C ILE A 94 3.71 11.06 9.86
N THR A 95 2.48 11.24 10.31
CA THR A 95 2.06 12.43 11.06
C THR A 95 2.57 12.43 12.50
N GLY A 96 2.76 11.27 13.11
CA GLY A 96 3.40 11.12 14.43
C GLY A 96 4.92 11.31 14.37
N ALA A 97 5.55 10.94 13.26
CA ALA A 97 6.98 11.15 13.03
C ALA A 97 7.37 12.62 12.85
N ILE A 98 6.45 13.45 12.32
CA ILE A 98 6.73 14.82 11.91
C ILE A 98 5.86 15.77 12.74
N LYS A 99 6.49 16.39 13.74
CA LYS A 99 5.81 17.30 14.66
C LYS A 99 5.18 18.49 13.92
N ASP A 100 5.96 19.12 13.04
CA ASP A 100 5.56 20.34 12.32
C ASP A 100 5.34 20.04 10.84
N LEU A 101 4.10 19.75 10.47
CA LEU A 101 3.68 19.58 9.07
C LEU A 101 3.02 20.86 8.57
N ASP A 102 3.68 21.56 7.65
CA ASP A 102 3.07 22.69 6.97
C ASP A 102 2.01 22.24 5.95
N GLU A 103 1.21 23.18 5.46
CA GLU A 103 0.12 22.90 4.52
C GLU A 103 0.64 22.31 3.19
N VAL A 104 1.84 22.73 2.76
CA VAL A 104 2.45 22.26 1.50
C VAL A 104 2.87 20.80 1.63
N MET A 105 3.43 20.40 2.77
CA MET A 105 3.77 19.02 3.09
C MET A 105 2.52 18.18 3.21
N LEU A 106 1.48 18.65 3.91
CA LEU A 106 0.19 17.95 4.00
C LEU A 106 -0.44 17.74 2.62
N PHE A 107 -0.33 18.73 1.74
CA PHE A 107 -0.77 18.60 0.36
C PHE A 107 0.03 17.54 -0.40
N LYS A 108 1.37 17.56 -0.33
CA LYS A 108 2.23 16.55 -0.99
C LYS A 108 1.99 15.14 -0.45
N ILE A 109 1.84 14.99 0.87
CA ILE A 109 1.54 13.71 1.52
C ILE A 109 0.20 13.18 1.02
N GLY A 110 -0.86 13.99 1.09
CA GLY A 110 -2.20 13.60 0.66
C GLY A 110 -2.29 13.28 -0.83
N SER A 111 -1.72 14.13 -1.69
CA SER A 111 -1.88 14.03 -3.15
C SER A 111 -0.91 13.07 -3.84
N HIS A 112 0.24 12.77 -3.24
CA HIS A 112 1.25 11.92 -3.88
C HIS A 112 1.59 10.69 -3.05
N LEU A 113 1.90 10.86 -1.77
CA LEU A 113 2.40 9.76 -0.94
C LEU A 113 1.30 8.75 -0.58
N VAL A 114 0.13 9.24 -0.15
CA VAL A 114 -1.03 8.39 0.18
C VAL A 114 -1.49 7.53 -1.00
N PRO A 115 -1.64 8.05 -2.24
CA PRO A 115 -1.95 7.22 -3.40
C PRO A 115 -0.91 6.12 -3.67
N LEU A 116 0.38 6.39 -3.48
CA LEU A 116 1.43 5.37 -3.64
C LEU A 116 1.30 4.26 -2.59
N TYR A 117 1.00 4.60 -1.34
CA TYR A 117 0.76 3.60 -0.29
C TYR A 117 -0.53 2.81 -0.49
N SER A 118 -1.59 3.44 -0.99
CA SER A 118 -2.80 2.73 -1.41
C SER A 118 -2.48 1.71 -2.53
N MET A 119 -1.75 2.14 -3.56
CA MET A 119 -1.29 1.26 -4.63
C MET A 119 -0.43 0.12 -4.12
N TRP A 120 0.50 0.40 -3.20
CA TRP A 120 1.34 -0.60 -2.57
C TRP A 120 0.52 -1.66 -1.82
N CYS A 121 -0.48 -1.23 -1.04
CA CYS A 121 -1.40 -2.13 -0.35
C CYS A 121 -2.14 -3.05 -1.35
N ARG A 122 -2.63 -2.48 -2.46
CA ARG A 122 -3.29 -3.25 -3.53
C ARG A 122 -2.37 -4.28 -4.15
N LEU A 123 -1.12 -3.93 -4.41
CA LEU A 123 -0.13 -4.86 -4.95
C LEU A 123 0.19 -5.99 -3.97
N LYS A 124 0.26 -5.70 -2.66
CA LYS A 124 0.41 -6.71 -1.61
C LYS A 124 -0.78 -7.66 -1.57
N ILE A 125 -2.01 -7.13 -1.63
CA ILE A 125 -3.22 -7.94 -1.69
C ILE A 125 -3.24 -8.83 -2.94
N ALA A 126 -2.84 -8.28 -4.09
CA ALA A 126 -2.82 -9.04 -5.34
C ALA A 126 -1.70 -10.10 -5.37
N GLU A 127 -0.58 -9.87 -4.68
CA GLU A 127 0.51 -10.85 -4.56
C GLU A 127 0.07 -12.11 -3.81
N LEU A 128 -0.83 -11.99 -2.84
CA LEU A 128 -1.46 -13.15 -2.18
C LEU A 128 -2.27 -14.03 -3.13
N GLY A 129 -2.71 -13.51 -4.28
CA GLY A 129 -3.42 -14.25 -5.31
C GLY A 129 -2.52 -14.89 -6.37
N VAL A 130 -1.19 -14.79 -6.24
CA VAL A 130 -0.25 -15.32 -7.23
C VAL A 130 0.29 -16.69 -6.79
N ASP A 131 -0.08 -17.73 -7.53
CA ASP A 131 0.31 -19.11 -7.22
C ASP A 131 1.83 -19.35 -7.36
N SER A 132 2.47 -18.65 -8.30
CA SER A 132 3.89 -18.82 -8.60
C SER A 132 4.57 -17.50 -8.90
N VAL A 133 5.76 -17.33 -8.33
CA VAL A 133 6.61 -16.15 -8.53
C VAL A 133 7.10 -16.02 -9.98
N THR A 134 7.06 -17.11 -10.73
CA THR A 134 7.46 -17.16 -12.13
C THR A 134 6.37 -17.74 -13.01
N TYR A 135 6.34 -17.31 -14.27
CA TYR A 135 5.44 -17.85 -15.27
C TYR A 135 6.23 -18.22 -16.53
N GLU A 136 5.73 -19.21 -17.26
CA GLU A 136 6.26 -19.60 -18.56
C GLU A 136 5.53 -18.82 -19.66
N THR A 137 6.30 -18.21 -20.56
CA THR A 137 5.73 -17.54 -21.75
C THR A 137 5.34 -18.56 -22.82
N SER A 138 4.54 -18.17 -23.81
CA SER A 138 4.20 -19.04 -24.95
C SER A 138 5.40 -19.53 -25.77
N ARG A 139 6.59 -18.96 -25.55
CA ARG A 139 7.86 -19.35 -26.17
C ARG A 139 8.70 -20.27 -25.28
N GLY A 140 8.18 -20.75 -24.15
CA GLY A 140 8.89 -21.59 -23.20
C GLY A 140 9.94 -20.85 -22.36
N THR A 141 9.95 -19.52 -22.39
CA THR A 141 10.88 -18.73 -21.56
C THR A 141 10.27 -18.46 -20.19
N MET A 142 11.00 -18.79 -19.13
CA MET A 142 10.61 -18.48 -17.74
C MET A 142 10.84 -17.00 -17.42
N CYS A 143 9.81 -16.32 -16.93
CA CYS A 143 9.84 -14.91 -16.52
C CYS A 143 9.34 -14.74 -15.08
N ILE A 144 9.70 -13.62 -14.44
CA ILE A 144 9.20 -13.24 -13.11
C ILE A 144 7.80 -12.66 -13.27
N HIS A 145 6.86 -13.05 -12.40
CA HIS A 145 5.50 -12.54 -12.42
C HIS A 145 5.49 -10.99 -12.36
N PRO A 146 4.73 -10.29 -13.23
CA PRO A 146 4.80 -8.84 -13.36
C PRO A 146 4.54 -8.07 -12.06
N ILE A 147 3.70 -8.63 -11.17
CA ILE A 147 3.37 -8.00 -9.89
C ILE A 147 4.58 -7.63 -9.05
N TYR A 148 5.62 -8.48 -9.03
CA TYR A 148 6.81 -8.23 -8.23
C TYR A 148 7.62 -7.06 -8.80
N LYS A 149 7.58 -6.86 -10.12
CA LYS A 149 8.19 -5.69 -10.76
C LYS A 149 7.44 -4.41 -10.36
N GLU A 150 6.11 -4.43 -10.46
CA GLU A 150 5.28 -3.29 -10.08
C GLU A 150 5.43 -2.91 -8.61
N MET A 151 5.54 -3.91 -7.72
CA MET A 151 5.89 -3.69 -6.33
C MET A 151 7.22 -2.93 -6.25
N ARG A 152 8.34 -3.47 -6.75
CA ARG A 152 9.64 -2.79 -6.66
C ARG A 152 9.61 -1.36 -7.18
N ASP A 153 8.97 -1.14 -8.32
CA ASP A 153 8.85 0.19 -8.92
C ASP A 153 8.03 1.13 -8.01
N THR A 154 7.00 0.62 -7.33
CA THR A 154 6.19 1.38 -6.37
C THR A 154 6.97 1.68 -5.08
N ALA A 155 7.72 0.72 -4.54
CA ALA A 155 8.59 0.93 -3.38
C ALA A 155 9.62 2.03 -3.65
N LEU A 156 10.29 1.98 -4.81
CA LEU A 156 11.26 3.01 -5.20
C LEU A 156 10.62 4.39 -5.34
N LYS A 157 9.41 4.47 -5.92
CA LYS A 157 8.66 5.74 -6.00
C LYS A 157 8.30 6.28 -4.62
N ILE A 158 7.95 5.42 -3.68
CA ILE A 158 7.71 5.81 -2.29
C ILE A 158 9.00 6.40 -1.72
N GLU A 159 10.14 5.70 -1.80
CA GLU A 159 11.44 6.18 -1.30
C GLU A 159 11.82 7.56 -1.88
N ILE A 160 11.70 7.73 -3.20
CA ILE A 160 11.95 9.01 -3.88
C ILE A 160 10.99 10.10 -3.36
N MET A 161 9.73 9.78 -3.11
CA MET A 161 8.77 10.75 -2.58
C MET A 161 9.07 11.12 -1.13
N TRP A 162 9.50 10.18 -0.30
CA TRP A 162 9.99 10.46 1.05
C TRP A 162 11.16 11.43 1.03
N GLU A 163 12.11 11.23 0.12
CA GLU A 163 13.25 12.14 -0.07
C GLU A 163 12.77 13.54 -0.48
N LYS A 164 11.90 13.64 -1.51
CA LYS A 164 11.40 14.92 -2.04
C LYS A 164 10.55 15.72 -1.06
N ILE A 165 9.89 15.06 -0.12
CA ILE A 165 9.13 15.73 0.95
C ILE A 165 10.05 16.15 2.11
N GLY A 166 11.32 15.73 2.09
CA GLY A 166 12.31 16.03 3.13
C GLY A 166 12.22 15.10 4.35
N LEU A 167 11.51 13.98 4.23
CA LEU A 167 11.25 13.07 5.34
C LEU A 167 12.44 12.18 5.69
N LEU A 168 13.35 11.92 4.73
CA LEU A 168 14.55 11.13 5.00
C LEU A 168 15.51 11.84 5.97
N SER A 169 15.59 13.17 5.92
CA SER A 169 16.38 13.95 6.86
C SER A 169 15.84 13.84 8.29
N ILE A 170 14.51 13.84 8.43
CA ILE A 170 13.82 13.65 9.73
C ILE A 170 14.02 12.22 10.22
N ARG A 171 13.93 11.22 9.33
CA ARG A 171 14.18 9.81 9.64
C ARG A 171 15.59 9.58 10.21
N ASN A 172 16.61 10.16 9.58
CA ASN A 172 17.99 10.01 10.05
C ASN A 172 18.23 10.73 11.39
N ALA A 173 17.42 11.75 11.71
CA ALA A 173 17.49 12.47 12.98
C ALA A 173 16.73 11.76 14.12
N ASN A 174 15.86 10.79 13.81
CA ASN A 174 15.08 10.06 14.80
C ASN A 174 15.16 8.54 14.57
N PRO A 175 16.14 7.84 15.16
CA PRO A 175 16.34 6.41 14.95
C PRO A 175 15.15 5.54 15.41
N ASP A 176 14.26 6.04 16.28
CA ASP A 176 13.01 5.34 16.65
C ASP A 176 12.00 5.25 15.51
N LEU A 177 12.18 6.02 14.42
CA LEU A 177 11.46 5.80 13.16
C LEU A 177 11.94 4.54 12.41
N GLY A 178 13.07 3.95 12.80
CA GLY A 178 13.65 2.75 12.20
C GLY A 178 12.69 1.56 12.21
N ASP A 179 11.85 1.45 13.25
CA ASP A 179 10.84 0.39 13.42
C ASP A 179 9.72 0.43 12.37
N LEU A 180 9.58 1.52 11.61
CA LEU A 180 8.68 1.55 10.45
C LEU A 180 9.06 0.54 9.36
N ARG A 181 10.33 0.11 9.33
CA ARG A 181 10.78 -0.96 8.44
C ARG A 181 10.38 -2.35 8.92
N ASP A 182 10.12 -2.56 10.20
CA ASP A 182 9.73 -3.89 10.68
C ASP A 182 8.25 -4.19 10.38
N GLY A 183 7.41 -3.16 10.29
CA GLY A 183 6.03 -3.26 9.80
C GLY A 183 5.89 -3.26 8.27
N ILE A 184 6.87 -2.72 7.54
CA ILE A 184 6.95 -2.80 6.08
C ILE A 184 7.99 -3.88 5.76
N PRO A 185 7.63 -5.18 5.68
CA PRO A 185 8.61 -6.24 5.45
C PRO A 185 9.50 -5.82 4.31
N GLU A 186 10.80 -5.63 4.61
CA GLU A 186 11.76 -5.09 3.65
C GLU A 186 11.48 -5.79 2.32
N PRO A 187 11.12 -5.04 1.25
CA PRO A 187 11.04 -5.66 -0.05
C PRO A 187 12.44 -6.20 -0.25
N ASN A 188 12.58 -7.51 -0.10
CA ASN A 188 13.86 -8.19 -0.16
C ASN A 188 14.34 -7.85 -1.57
N LEU A 189 15.18 -6.82 -1.72
CA LEU A 189 15.43 -6.18 -3.02
C LEU A 189 16.07 -7.19 -3.97
N HIS A 190 16.61 -8.26 -3.40
CA HIS A 190 17.04 -9.47 -4.07
C HIS A 190 15.90 -10.32 -4.64
N ARG A 191 14.73 -10.49 -3.98
CA ARG A 191 13.52 -11.21 -4.48
C ARG A 191 12.81 -10.56 -5.68
N GLY A 192 13.57 -9.91 -6.55
CA GLY A 192 13.08 -9.26 -7.75
C GLY A 192 14.10 -9.12 -8.87
N SER A 193 15.39 -9.30 -8.58
CA SER A 193 16.40 -9.26 -9.63
C SER A 193 16.35 -10.57 -10.43
N SER A 194 16.49 -10.47 -11.75
CA SER A 194 16.59 -11.69 -12.58
C SER A 194 17.74 -12.58 -12.12
N THR A 195 18.80 -12.01 -11.56
CA THR A 195 19.96 -12.73 -11.02
C THR A 195 19.66 -13.50 -9.75
N PHE A 196 18.70 -13.08 -8.92
CA PHE A 196 18.26 -13.84 -7.75
C PHE A 196 17.45 -15.07 -8.16
N TYR A 197 16.48 -14.91 -9.06
CA TYR A 197 15.69 -16.05 -9.55
C TYR A 197 16.52 -17.02 -10.38
N LYS A 198 17.46 -16.53 -11.19
CA LYS A 198 18.46 -17.38 -11.86
C LYS A 198 19.28 -18.19 -10.86
N ARG A 199 19.78 -17.55 -9.78
CA ARG A 199 20.51 -18.28 -8.71
C ARG A 199 19.64 -19.34 -8.04
N MET A 200 18.40 -19.01 -7.73
CA MET A 200 17.45 -19.92 -7.09
C MET A 200 17.07 -21.11 -8.00
N MET A 201 16.84 -20.88 -9.30
CA MET A 201 16.60 -21.96 -10.26
C MET A 201 17.83 -22.84 -10.48
N ASN A 202 19.01 -22.24 -10.65
CA ASN A 202 20.25 -22.98 -10.81
C ASN A 202 20.61 -23.81 -9.57
N SER A 203 20.25 -23.34 -8.37
CA SER A 203 20.46 -24.10 -7.13
C SER A 203 19.58 -25.35 -7.05
N LYS A 204 18.35 -25.31 -7.57
CA LYS A 204 17.45 -26.48 -7.61
C LYS A 204 17.89 -27.53 -8.65
N GLN A 205 18.44 -27.10 -9.78
CA GLN A 205 19.01 -28.01 -10.78
C GLN A 205 20.22 -28.79 -10.25
N LYS A 206 21.07 -28.15 -9.44
CA LYS A 206 22.23 -28.80 -8.82
C LYS A 206 21.85 -29.90 -7.81
N VAL A 207 20.77 -29.71 -7.06
CA VAL A 207 20.29 -30.72 -6.09
C VAL A 207 19.69 -31.95 -6.78
N SER A 208 19.13 -31.80 -7.98
CA SER A 208 18.54 -32.92 -8.72
C SER A 208 19.57 -33.84 -9.38
N THR A 209 20.81 -33.38 -9.62
CA THR A 209 21.86 -34.19 -10.26
C THR A 209 22.63 -35.08 -9.28
N ASP A 210 22.54 -34.82 -7.97
CA ASP A 210 23.38 -35.50 -6.97
C ASP A 210 22.67 -36.70 -6.29
N ILE A 211 21.46 -37.08 -6.71
CA ILE A 211 20.64 -38.11 -6.05
C ILE A 211 20.66 -39.48 -6.76
N VAL A 212 21.33 -39.65 -7.91
CA VAL A 212 21.35 -40.96 -8.62
C VAL A 212 22.78 -41.48 -8.78
N GLN A 213 23.31 -42.09 -7.74
CA GLN A 213 24.28 -43.18 -7.87
C GLN A 213 23.80 -44.36 -7.01
N GLU A 214 23.03 -45.25 -7.62
CA GLU A 214 22.76 -46.56 -7.03
C GLU A 214 24.08 -47.38 -7.03
N PRO A 215 24.47 -47.96 -5.89
CA PRO A 215 25.63 -48.85 -5.84
C PRO A 215 25.29 -50.12 -6.64
N LYS A 216 26.08 -50.39 -7.69
CA LYS A 216 26.06 -51.67 -8.40
C LYS A 216 26.54 -52.76 -7.45
N GLY A 217 25.59 -53.54 -6.94
CA GLY A 217 25.85 -54.76 -6.19
C GLY A 217 26.63 -55.77 -7.02
N THR A 218 27.58 -56.42 -6.35
CA THR A 218 28.57 -57.38 -6.85
C THR A 218 28.01 -58.79 -6.92
#